data_AF-A0A534DHV4-F1
#
_entry.id   AF-A0A534DHV4-F1
#
_cell.length_a   1.000
_cell.length_b   1.000
_cell.length_c   1.000
_cell.angle_alpha   90.00
_cell.angle_beta   90.00
_cell.angle_gamma   90.00
#
_symmetry.space_group_name_H-M   'P 1'
#
loop_
_entity.id
_entity.type
_entity.pdbx_description
1 polymer ?
#
loop_
_entity_poly.entity_id
_entity_poly.type
_entity_poly.pdbx_seq_one_letter_code
_entity_poly.pdbx_strand_id
1 'polypeptide(L)' 'MAKLSFLWRRAVQTARLMVGIPDYDTYVAHRSAHHPGEPVMSYGEFFREHQKARYAIEEGRFKGCC' A
#
# COMPACT_ATOMS: atom_id res chain seq x y z
N MET A 1 8.53 18.68 20.59
CA MET A 1 8.91 18.21 19.23
C MET A 1 8.13 16.97 18.75
N ALA A 2 7.74 16.02 19.60
CA ALA A 2 7.04 14.78 19.19
C ALA A 2 5.64 14.95 18.54
N LYS A 3 4.90 16.04 18.84
CA LYS A 3 3.56 16.26 18.26
C LYS A 3 3.61 16.58 16.75
N LEU A 4 4.65 17.26 16.29
CA LEU A 4 4.74 17.70 14.89
C LEU A 4 5.02 16.52 13.94
N SER A 5 5.91 15.61 14.33
CA SER A 5 6.18 14.40 13.55
C SER A 5 4.99 13.45 13.50
N PHE A 6 4.20 13.39 14.58
CA PHE A 6 2.97 12.60 14.63
C PHE A 6 1.89 13.15 13.69
N LEU A 7 1.65 14.46 13.71
CA LEU A 7 0.69 15.12 12.82
C LEU A 7 1.09 14.99 11.34
N TRP A 8 2.39 15.12 11.04
CA TRP A 8 2.92 14.90 9.69
C TRP A 8 2.68 13.48 9.19
N ARG A 9 3.00 12.46 10.00
CA ARG A 9 2.73 11.05 9.65
C ARG A 9 1.25 10.80 9.38
N ARG A 10 0.36 11.37 10.18
CA ARG A 10 -1.10 11.26 9.99
C ARG A 10 -1.55 11.91 8.68
N ALA A 11 -1.10 13.14 8.40
CA ALA A 11 -1.45 13.83 7.17
C ALA A 11 -0.96 13.08 5.91
N VAL A 12 0.27 12.55 5.94
CA VAL A 12 0.82 11.75 4.83
C VAL A 12 0.02 10.45 4.64
N GLN A 13 -0.39 9.77 5.72
CA GLN A 13 -1.25 8.60 5.62
C GLN A 13 -2.62 8.92 5.00
N THR A 14 -3.26 10.00 5.43
CA THR A 14 -4.54 10.44 4.86
C THR A 14 -4.42 10.81 3.39
N ALA A 15 -3.35 11.53 3.00
CA ALA A 15 -3.10 11.86 1.60
C ALA A 15 -2.87 10.61 0.73
N ARG A 16 -2.12 9.62 1.23
CA ARG A 16 -1.89 8.34 0.52
C ARG A 16 -3.19 7.56 0.31
N LEU A 17 -4.07 7.53 1.32
CA LEU A 17 -5.39 6.92 1.20
C LEU A 17 -6.26 7.64 0.15
N MET A 18 -6.27 8.99 0.13
CA MET A 18 -7.04 9.76 -0.85
C MET A 18 -6.56 9.54 -2.29
N VAL A 19 -5.25 9.35 -2.50
CA VAL A 19 -4.69 9.09 -3.83
C VAL A 19 -4.83 7.60 -4.20
N GLY A 20 -5.21 6.72 -3.26
CA GLY A 20 -5.27 5.29 -3.49
C GLY A 20 -3.88 4.68 -3.74
N ILE A 21 -2.83 5.27 -3.15
CA ILE A 21 -1.46 4.74 -3.21
C ILE A 21 -1.20 4.02 -1.89
N PRO A 22 -1.26 2.69 -1.87
CA PRO A 22 -0.83 1.94 -0.70
C PRO A 22 0.68 2.10 -0.51
N ASP A 23 1.06 2.25 0.75
CA ASP A 23 2.44 2.39 1.18
C ASP A 23 3.08 1.00 1.29
N TYR A 24 4.28 0.83 0.73
CA TYR A 24 4.94 -0.48 0.67
C TYR A 24 5.21 -1.06 2.06
N ASP A 25 5.63 -0.24 3.03
CA ASP A 25 5.87 -0.72 4.40
C ASP A 25 4.57 -1.19 5.05
N THR A 26 3.46 -0.52 4.75
CA THR A 26 2.12 -0.92 5.19
C THR A 26 1.71 -2.26 4.57
N TYR A 27 2.00 -2.48 3.28
CA TYR A 27 1.80 -3.76 2.60
C TYR A 27 2.63 -4.88 3.24
N VAL A 28 3.93 -4.64 3.48
CA VAL A 28 4.82 -5.63 4.12
C VAL A 28 4.29 -5.97 5.51
N ALA A 29 3.95 -4.97 6.32
CA ALA A 29 3.42 -5.18 7.66
C ALA A 29 2.11 -5.98 7.63
N HIS A 30 1.20 -5.67 6.70
CA HIS A 30 -0.03 -6.43 6.51
C HIS A 30 0.24 -7.88 6.12
N ARG A 31 1.13 -8.12 5.14
CA ARG A 31 1.52 -9.46 4.70
C ARG A 31 2.19 -10.25 5.81
N SER A 32 3.09 -9.64 6.57
CA SER A 32 3.72 -10.32 7.71
C SER A 32 2.73 -10.68 8.81
N ALA A 33 1.69 -9.88 9.03
CA ALA A 33 0.69 -10.12 10.07
C ALA A 33 -0.39 -11.14 9.64
N HIS A 34 -0.83 -11.11 8.38
CA HIS A 34 -1.98 -11.88 7.90
C HIS A 34 -1.62 -13.04 6.95
N HIS A 35 -0.44 -13.01 6.33
CA HIS A 35 0.06 -14.02 5.40
C HIS A 35 1.44 -14.56 5.81
N PRO A 36 1.60 -15.09 7.04
CA PRO A 36 2.89 -15.61 7.48
C PRO A 36 3.31 -16.79 6.61
N GLY A 37 4.49 -16.70 5.99
CA GLY A 37 5.08 -17.75 5.15
C GLY A 37 4.83 -17.59 3.65
N GLU A 38 4.03 -16.62 3.22
CA GLU A 38 3.95 -16.27 1.80
C GLU A 38 5.08 -15.29 1.40
N PRO A 39 5.58 -15.37 0.16
CA PRO A 39 6.54 -14.39 -0.34
C PRO A 39 5.92 -12.98 -0.38
N VAL A 40 6.71 -12.00 0.04
CA VAL A 40 6.38 -10.58 -0.03
C VAL A 40 6.95 -10.03 -1.34
N MET A 41 6.13 -9.35 -2.13
CA MET A 41 6.57 -8.73 -3.38
C MET A 41 7.68 -7.72 -3.13
N SER A 42 8.60 -7.59 -4.08
CA SER A 42 9.53 -6.46 -4.08
C SER A 42 8.79 -5.13 -4.31
N TYR A 43 9.42 -4.03 -3.91
CA TYR A 43 8.89 -2.68 -4.16
C TYR A 43 8.54 -2.45 -5.64
N GLY A 44 9.38 -2.94 -6.56
CA GLY A 44 9.16 -2.81 -8.00
C GLY A 44 7.94 -3.58 -8.49
N GLU A 45 7.74 -4.81 -8.01
CA GLU A 45 6.56 -5.63 -8.33
C GLU A 45 5.29 -5.00 -7.78
N PHE A 46 5.31 -4.59 -6.51
CA PHE A 46 4.22 -3.87 -5.86
C PHE A 46 3.83 -2.61 -6.66
N PHE A 47 4.81 -1.78 -7.03
CA PHE A 47 4.53 -0.55 -7.78
C PHE A 47 3.99 -0.81 -9.19
N ARG A 48 4.46 -1.86 -9.87
CA ARG A 48 3.97 -2.24 -11.20
C ARG A 48 2.56 -2.81 -11.13
N GLU A 49 2.25 -3.63 -10.13
CA GLU A 49 0.89 -4.18 -9.93
C GLU A 49 -0.12 -3.07 -9.67
N HIS A 50 0.21 -2.10 -8.81
CA HIS A 50 -0.67 -0.96 -8.52
C HIS A 50 -0.84 0.00 -9.71
N GLN A 51 0.22 0.23 -10.49
CA GLN A 51 0.07 0.97 -11.75
C GLN A 51 -0.80 0.22 -12.75
N LYS A 52 -0.62 -1.10 -12.91
CA LYS A 52 -1.49 -1.90 -13.76
C LYS A 52 -2.93 -1.84 -13.29
N ALA A 53 -3.21 -2.01 -12.00
CA ALA A 53 -4.57 -1.93 -11.45
C ALA A 53 -5.23 -0.54 -11.67
N ARG A 54 -4.44 0.53 -11.71
CA ARG A 54 -4.94 1.90 -11.91
C ARG A 54 -5.11 2.30 -13.37
N TYR A 55 -4.22 1.84 -14.25
CA TYR A 55 -4.12 2.30 -15.64
C TYR A 55 -4.51 1.24 -16.67
N ALA A 56 -4.46 -0.04 -16.33
CA ALA A 56 -5.06 -1.07 -17.16
C ALA A 56 -6.56 -1.06 -16.90
N ILE A 57 -7.34 -0.86 -17.98
CA ILE A 57 -8.79 -1.09 -17.98
C ILE A 57 -9.01 -2.61 -18.02
N GLU A 58 -8.48 -3.34 -17.02
CA GLU A 58 -8.83 -4.74 -16.83
C GLU A 58 -10.00 -4.79 -15.83
N GLU A 59 -11.15 -5.24 -16.32
CA GLU A 59 -12.31 -5.53 -15.49
C GLU A 59 -11.92 -6.52 -14.37
N GLY A 60 -12.04 -6.08 -13.11
CA GLY A 60 -12.29 -6.99 -12.01
C GLY A 60 -11.10 -7.44 -11.17
N ARG A 61 -10.10 -6.59 -10.90
CA ARG A 61 -9.07 -6.93 -9.91
C ARG A 61 -8.80 -5.88 -8.85
N PHE A 62 -9.85 -5.32 -8.25
CA PHE A 62 -9.79 -4.90 -6.85
C PHE A 62 -10.18 -6.11 -5.98
N LYS A 63 -9.31 -7.12 -5.94
CA LYS A 63 -9.46 -8.23 -4.99
C LYS A 63 -8.87 -7.78 -3.67
N GLY A 64 -9.75 -7.53 -2.71
CA GLY A 64 -9.38 -7.12 -1.36
C GLY A 64 -8.32 -8.02 -0.71
N CYS A 65 -7.80 -7.50 0.40
CA CYS A 65 -6.70 -7.97 1.24
C CYS A 65 -5.30 -7.40 0.89
N CYS A 66 -4.99 -6.98 -0.35
CA CYS A 66 -3.69 -6.36 -0.68
C CYS A 66 -3.84 -5.17 -1.63
#